data_AF-A0A917Z3R3-F1
#
_entry.id   AF-A0A917Z3R3-F1
#
_cell.length_a   1.000
_cell.length_b   1.000
_cell.length_c   1.000
_cell.angle_alpha   90.00
_cell.angle_beta   90.00
_cell.angle_gamma   90.00
#
_symmetry.space_group_name_H-M   'P 1'
#
loop_
_entity.id
_entity.type
_entity.pdbx_description
1 polymer ?
#
loop_
_entity_poly.entity_id
_entity_poly.type
_entity_poly.pdbx_seq_one_letter_code
_entity_poly.pdbx_strand_id
1 'polypeptide(L)'
;MSEQAFNQFVDTTENAFDQAVVQGSDHELFISSYLSGHFSLVVAKALTQANYCLANLDRAMQQSLSDAFANNELDPADQQQVLALWQQLLTQGR
;
A
#
# COMPACT_ATOMS: atom_id res chain seq x y z
N MET A 1 -2.98 18.16 3.57
CA MET A 1 -3.98 17.24 4.14
C MET A 1 -3.86 17.32 5.66
N SER A 2 -4.96 17.16 6.42
CA SER A 2 -4.91 17.08 7.89
C SER A 2 -4.56 15.68 8.36
N GLU A 3 -4.10 15.54 9.61
CA GLU A 3 -3.88 14.22 10.24
C GLU A 3 -5.14 13.34 10.18
N GLN A 4 -6.31 13.91 10.48
CA GLN A 4 -7.57 13.18 10.42
C GLN A 4 -7.89 12.65 9.00
N ALA A 5 -7.68 13.47 7.96
CA ALA A 5 -7.91 13.04 6.58
C ALA A 5 -6.89 11.99 6.14
N PHE A 6 -5.65 12.06 6.63
CA PHE A 6 -4.64 11.05 6.40
C PHE A 6 -5.00 9.73 7.08
N ASN A 7 -5.42 9.75 8.34
CA ASN A 7 -5.85 8.56 9.06
C ASN A 7 -7.08 7.92 8.39
N GLN A 8 -8.03 8.73 7.89
CA GLN A 8 -9.16 8.21 7.14
C GLN A 8 -8.76 7.52 5.83
N PHE A 9 -7.73 8.03 5.14
CA PHE A 9 -7.14 7.35 3.98
C PHE A 9 -6.53 6.01 4.38
N VAL A 10 -5.78 5.97 5.48
CA VAL A 10 -5.18 4.74 6.02
C VAL A 10 -6.27 3.72 6.33
N ASP A 11 -7.28 4.09 7.12
CA ASP A 11 -8.38 3.20 7.48
C ASP A 11 -9.12 2.67 6.25
N THR A 12 -9.37 3.52 5.25
CA THR A 12 -10.04 3.10 4.00
C THR A 12 -9.20 2.10 3.22
N THR A 13 -7.87 2.31 3.19
CA THR A 13 -6.93 1.41 2.52
C THR A 13 -6.81 0.07 3.23
N GLU A 14 -6.73 0.07 4.56
CA GLU A 14 -6.68 -1.16 5.38
C GLU A 14 -7.96 -1.99 5.22
N ASN A 15 -9.12 -1.34 5.22
CA ASN A 15 -10.40 -2.02 4.94
C ASN A 15 -10.44 -2.65 3.55
N ALA A 16 -9.77 -2.06 2.54
CA ALA A 16 -9.70 -2.64 1.21
C ALA A 16 -8.83 -3.91 1.19
N PHE A 17 -7.75 -3.95 1.96
CA PHE A 17 -6.97 -5.17 2.15
C PHE A 17 -7.77 -6.26 2.85
N ASP A 18 -8.49 -5.92 3.92
CA ASP A 18 -9.35 -6.88 4.63
C ASP A 18 -10.43 -7.49 3.73
N GLN A 19 -11.00 -6.71 2.81
CA GLN A 19 -11.96 -7.22 1.84
C GLN A 19 -11.33 -8.20 0.85
N ALA A 20 -10.09 -7.97 0.44
CA ALA A 20 -9.37 -8.91 -0.42
C ALA A 20 -9.14 -10.26 0.28
N VAL A 21 -9.01 -10.28 1.61
CA VAL A 21 -8.92 -11.52 2.39
C VAL A 21 -10.22 -12.32 2.37
N VAL A 22 -11.36 -11.63 2.38
CA VAL A 22 -12.68 -12.28 2.44
C VAL A 22 -13.16 -12.75 1.06
N GLN A 23 -12.84 -12.01 0.00
CA GLN A 23 -13.46 -12.18 -1.32
C GLN A 23 -12.48 -12.52 -2.45
N GLY A 24 -11.19 -12.31 -2.25
CA GLY A 24 -10.17 -12.50 -3.29
C GLY A 24 -9.85 -13.97 -3.54
N SER A 25 -9.40 -14.26 -4.76
CA SER A 25 -8.70 -15.50 -5.07
C SER A 25 -7.38 -15.60 -4.29
N ASP A 26 -6.79 -16.80 -4.22
CA ASP A 26 -5.48 -17.02 -3.58
C ASP A 26 -4.40 -16.07 -4.11
N HIS A 27 -4.43 -15.77 -5.41
CA HIS A 27 -3.50 -14.84 -6.05
C HIS A 27 -3.73 -13.40 -5.59
N GLU A 28 -4.98 -12.94 -5.58
CA GLU A 28 -5.33 -11.59 -5.12
C GLU A 28 -5.04 -11.41 -3.63
N LEU A 29 -5.25 -12.46 -2.83
CA LEU A 29 -4.88 -12.50 -1.42
C LEU A 29 -3.37 -12.34 -1.25
N PHE A 30 -2.56 -13.03 -2.06
CA PHE A 30 -1.10 -12.89 -2.04
C PHE A 30 -0.65 -11.46 -2.35
N ILE A 31 -1.13 -10.88 -3.45
CA ILE A 31 -0.80 -9.51 -3.87
C ILE A 31 -1.22 -8.49 -2.79
N SER A 32 -2.44 -8.64 -2.25
CA SER A 32 -2.97 -7.74 -1.23
C SER A 32 -2.21 -7.86 0.09
N SER A 33 -1.89 -9.09 0.51
CA SER A 33 -1.10 -9.34 1.72
C SER A 33 0.30 -8.74 1.61
N TYR A 34 0.97 -8.95 0.47
CA TYR A 34 2.28 -8.38 0.20
C TYR A 34 2.26 -6.85 0.29
N LEU A 35 1.31 -6.22 -0.42
CA LEU A 35 1.20 -4.76 -0.43
C LEU A 35 0.84 -4.20 0.95
N SER A 36 -0.03 -4.87 1.71
CA SER A 36 -0.42 -4.45 3.06
C SER A 36 0.79 -4.37 4.01
N GLY A 37 1.73 -5.33 3.93
CA GLY A 37 2.94 -5.32 4.76
C GLY A 37 3.82 -4.09 4.50
N HIS A 38 4.03 -3.74 3.23
CA HIS A 38 4.74 -2.51 2.84
C HIS A 38 4.00 -1.25 3.30
N PHE A 39 2.67 -1.25 3.12
CA PHE A 39 1.82 -0.13 3.50
C PHE A 39 1.92 0.16 5.00
N SER A 40 1.75 -0.85 5.86
CA SER A 40 1.85 -0.70 7.31
C SER A 40 3.20 -0.13 7.74
N LEU A 41 4.31 -0.59 7.14
CA LEU A 41 5.64 -0.07 7.46
C LEU A 41 5.80 1.41 7.07
N VAL A 42 5.33 1.78 5.89
CA VAL A 42 5.45 3.15 5.38
C VAL A 42 4.53 4.11 6.14
N VAL A 43 3.30 3.70 6.46
CA VAL A 43 2.37 4.48 7.30
C VAL A 43 2.94 4.69 8.70
N ALA A 44 3.46 3.65 9.34
CA ALA A 44 4.07 3.76 10.67
C ALA A 44 5.22 4.80 10.70
N LYS A 45 6.05 4.83 9.65
CA LYS A 45 7.11 5.85 9.49
C LYS A 45 6.52 7.25 9.32
N ALA A 46 5.48 7.40 8.49
CA ALA A 46 4.83 8.68 8.26
C ALA A 46 4.21 9.26 9.55
N LEU A 47 3.52 8.43 10.34
CA LEU A 47 2.94 8.82 11.63
C LEU A 47 4.02 9.24 12.63
N THR A 48 5.09 8.45 12.75
CA THR A 48 6.23 8.76 13.65
C THR A 48 6.89 10.10 13.31
N GLN A 49 6.88 10.47 12.03
CA GLN A 49 7.45 11.73 11.53
C GLN A 49 6.43 12.87 11.45
N ALA A 50 5.18 12.66 11.85
CA ALA A 50 4.06 13.59 11.65
C ALA A 50 3.92 14.08 10.19
N ASN A 51 4.20 13.21 9.21
CA ASN A 51 4.17 13.51 7.79
C ASN A 51 2.85 13.07 7.14
N TYR A 52 1.82 13.90 7.28
CA TYR A 52 0.47 13.62 6.78
C TYR A 52 0.27 14.09 5.33
N CYS A 53 1.08 13.56 4.42
CA CYS A 53 1.08 13.93 3.00
C CYS A 53 1.02 12.69 2.10
N LEU A 54 -0.08 12.52 1.35
CA LEU A 54 -0.23 11.38 0.43
C LEU A 54 0.83 11.33 -0.67
N ALA A 55 1.33 12.47 -1.14
CA ALA A 55 2.41 12.49 -2.13
C ALA A 55 3.73 11.96 -1.55
N ASN A 56 3.99 12.20 -0.26
CA ASN A 56 5.16 11.66 0.42
C ASN A 56 4.96 10.17 0.72
N LEU A 57 3.74 9.77 1.09
CA LEU A 57 3.37 8.36 1.31
C LEU A 57 3.54 7.54 0.03
N ASP A 58 3.01 8.03 -1.10
CA ASP A 58 3.16 7.40 -2.42
C ASP A 58 4.63 7.24 -2.82
N ARG A 59 5.44 8.29 -2.65
CA ARG A 59 6.89 8.18 -2.91
C ARG A 59 7.55 7.12 -2.03
N ALA A 60 7.20 7.08 -0.74
CA ALA A 60 7.76 6.11 0.19
C ALA A 60 7.30 4.67 -0.13
N MET A 61 6.06 4.49 -0.58
CA MET A 61 5.55 3.21 -1.08
C MET A 61 6.30 2.75 -2.33
N GLN A 62 6.44 3.62 -3.34
CA GLN A 62 7.16 3.31 -4.58
C GLN A 62 8.62 2.93 -4.29
N GLN A 63 9.29 3.65 -3.38
CA GLN A 63 10.65 3.32 -2.96
C GLN A 63 10.69 1.95 -2.27
N SER A 64 9.80 1.71 -1.30
CA SER A 64 9.78 0.45 -0.55
C SER A 64 9.52 -0.77 -1.44
N LEU A 65 8.64 -0.63 -2.44
CA LEU A 65 8.36 -1.67 -3.42
C LEU A 65 9.52 -1.87 -4.39
N SER A 66 10.10 -0.78 -4.90
CA SER A 66 11.27 -0.85 -5.80
C SER A 66 12.47 -1.56 -5.15
N ASP A 67 12.72 -1.29 -3.88
CA ASP A 67 13.82 -1.93 -3.14
C ASP A 67 13.58 -3.45 -2.98
N ALA A 68 12.34 -3.86 -2.67
CA ALA A 68 11.98 -5.27 -2.56
C ALA A 68 12.01 -6.01 -3.91
N PHE A 69 11.57 -5.35 -4.99
CA PHE A 69 11.63 -5.91 -6.34
C PHE A 69 13.07 -6.11 -6.80
N ALA A 70 13.97 -5.17 -6.48
CA ALA A 70 15.40 -5.30 -6.76
C ALA A 70 16.06 -6.47 -6.01
N ASN A 71 15.49 -6.87 -4.86
CA ASN A 71 15.91 -8.05 -4.11
C ASN A 71 15.31 -9.37 -4.64
N ASN A 72 14.58 -9.35 -5.76
CA ASN A 72 13.89 -10.49 -6.37
C ASN A 72 12.87 -11.16 -5.43
N GLU A 73 12.18 -10.37 -4.59
CA GLU A 73 11.13 -10.89 -3.69
C GLU A 73 9.84 -11.32 -4.43
N LEU A 74 9.63 -10.80 -5.65
CA LEU A 74 8.47 -11.07 -6.50
C LEU A 74 8.88 -11.24 -7.96
N ASP A 75 8.15 -12.07 -8.70
CA ASP A 75 8.31 -12.18 -10.15
C ASP A 75 7.71 -10.97 -10.89
N PRO A 76 8.13 -10.72 -12.14
CA PRO A 76 7.73 -9.50 -12.86
C PRO A 76 6.21 -9.34 -13.07
N ALA A 77 5.45 -10.43 -13.17
CA ALA A 77 4.00 -10.33 -13.34
C ALA A 77 3.34 -9.84 -12.06
N ASP A 78 3.77 -10.35 -10.91
CA ASP A 78 3.23 -9.94 -9.62
C ASP A 78 3.68 -8.54 -9.21
N GLN A 79 4.88 -8.12 -9.59
CA GLN A 79 5.33 -6.72 -9.43
C GLN A 79 4.37 -5.73 -10.11
N GLN A 80 3.91 -6.05 -11.33
CA GLN A 80 2.95 -5.20 -12.05
C GLN A 80 1.59 -5.15 -11.35
N GLN A 81 1.13 -6.28 -10.81
CA GLN A 81 -0.14 -6.37 -10.10
C GLN A 81 -0.11 -5.58 -8.77
N VAL A 82 0.98 -5.69 -8.00
CA VAL A 82 1.18 -4.91 -6.77
C VAL A 82 1.15 -3.41 -7.06
N LEU A 83 1.85 -2.95 -8.10
CA LEU A 83 1.86 -1.53 -8.49
C LEU A 83 0.48 -1.06 -8.95
N ALA A 84 -0.24 -1.87 -9.73
CA ALA A 84 -1.58 -1.54 -10.19
C ALA A 84 -2.56 -1.42 -9.01
N LEU A 85 -2.50 -2.36 -8.05
CA LEU A 85 -3.32 -2.32 -6.83
C LEU A 85 -3.01 -1.07 -6.00
N TRP A 86 -1.73 -0.71 -5.83
CA TRP A 86 -1.36 0.52 -5.12
C TRP A 86 -1.95 1.77 -5.77
N GLN A 87 -1.86 1.90 -7.09
CA GLN A 87 -2.41 3.06 -7.80
C GLN A 87 -3.94 3.12 -7.71
N GLN A 88 -4.61 1.97 -7.73
CA GLN A 88 -6.04 1.88 -7.50
C GLN A 88 -6.42 2.41 -6.10
N LEU A 89 -5.75 1.94 -5.05
CA LEU A 89 -6.00 2.35 -3.66
C LEU A 89 -5.73 3.85 -3.45
N LEU A 90 -4.63 4.36 -4.03
CA LEU A 90 -4.29 5.78 -3.98
C LEU A 90 -5.35 6.66 -4.67
N THR A 91 -6.03 6.14 -5.69
CA THR A 91 -7.09 6.84 -6.41
C THR A 91 -8.43 6.78 -5.65
N GLN A 92 -8.73 5.64 -5.03
CA GLN A 92 -9.97 5.45 -4.25
C GLN A 92 -9.99 6.22 -2.94
N GLY A 93 -8.84 6.38 -2.28
CA GLY A 93 -8.75 7.09 -0.99
C GLY A 93 -8.53 8.61 -1.09
N ARG A 94 -8.48 9.17 -2.30
CA ARG A 94 -8.29 10.62 -2.51
C ARG A 94 -9.52 11.46 -2.22
#